data_AF-A0A3P9L5P8-F1
#
_entry.id   AF-A0A3P9L5P8-F1
#
_cell.length_a   1.000
_cell.length_b   1.000
_cell.length_c   1.000
_cell.angle_alpha   90.00
_cell.angle_beta   90.00
_cell.angle_gamma   90.00
#
_symmetry.space_group_name_H-M   'P 1'
#
loop_
_entity.id
_entity.type
_entity.pdbx_description
1 polymer ?
#
loop_
_entity_poly.entity_id
_entity_poly.type
_entity_poly.pdbx_seq_one_letter_code
_entity_poly.pdbx_strand_id
1 'polypeptide(L)'
;MRGVSVLELPQRWGKKSQFEGGRDKINCRTIPVAERFFTSSASVYLRQAAWYPCETGEPHLVLLTSDNSIRFYSLKSPQTPAKVLSVSQADDDSSIHAPVRSYAASLGEIAVAFDFGPASPPSRHLPVQGSREQGVYPLFILYETGETYVSYSSLSNEVTLSRPAGPLPMYPAAEDNYGYDACAILCLPCVPNILVIATETGTLYHCVVLESEEEEENGAVEKWTRGGEAVPALYVFECVELELTLKVAAGEEEEPPELDFTCPIRLHRDALCQQRYHCTHEAGVHSVGLIWVSKLQNFLQSSEEDKDSLQELAAEKRCIVEHIFCSRPLVTSHSSPVCGFLIISDLSLGATMICITSTFECITMPLLSSIRPSSPPLLCSHPGLSSASSPLRRLAEDSFDRATQKNKQQEELSQCREEKKSLREMAERLADKYEDAKYRQETIMNRVKKVLSEFSLIHVLYYKKKKKPQQPVKKHVFSRVNLRLTSKRIRCDLTAFLC
;
A
#
# COMPACT_ATOMS: atom_id res chain seq x y z
N MET A 1 -0.56 -23.37 -13.01
CA MET A 1 0.87 -23.49 -13.39
C MET A 1 1.70 -23.03 -12.21
N ARG A 2 2.69 -23.81 -11.79
CA ARG A 2 3.69 -23.37 -10.79
C ARG A 2 5.03 -23.32 -11.51
N GLY A 3 5.59 -22.14 -11.63
CA GLY A 3 6.84 -21.94 -12.34
C GLY A 3 6.90 -20.59 -13.04
N VAL A 4 8.07 -20.32 -13.60
CA VAL A 4 8.37 -19.06 -14.28
C VAL A 4 8.86 -19.39 -15.67
N SER A 5 8.45 -18.59 -16.65
CA SER A 5 8.94 -18.69 -18.02
C SER A 5 9.21 -17.30 -18.55
N VAL A 6 10.34 -17.15 -19.22
CA VAL A 6 10.70 -15.93 -19.92
C VAL A 6 10.33 -16.11 -21.39
N LEU A 7 9.49 -15.20 -21.89
CA LEU A 7 9.13 -15.14 -23.30
C LEU A 7 9.99 -14.08 -23.99
N GLU A 8 10.77 -14.48 -24.98
CA GLU A 8 11.49 -13.55 -25.84
C GLU A 8 10.51 -12.96 -26.85
N LEU A 9 10.25 -11.66 -26.74
CA LEU A 9 9.34 -10.97 -27.65
C LEU A 9 9.97 -10.89 -29.05
N PRO A 10 9.17 -11.12 -30.11
CA PRO A 10 9.67 -11.11 -31.47
C PRO A 10 10.12 -9.70 -31.89
N GLN A 11 11.10 -9.63 -32.79
CA GLN A 11 11.57 -8.35 -33.32
C GLN A 11 10.50 -7.68 -34.21
N ARG A 12 10.46 -6.35 -34.15
CA ARG A 12 9.62 -5.52 -35.03
C ARG A 12 10.43 -5.01 -36.21
N TRP A 13 9.93 -5.18 -37.43
CA TRP A 13 10.54 -4.64 -38.64
C TRP A 13 9.51 -4.48 -39.78
N GLY A 14 9.95 -3.94 -40.93
CA GLY A 14 9.09 -3.71 -42.10
C GLY A 14 8.30 -2.38 -42.06
N LYS A 15 7.45 -2.15 -43.06
CA LYS A 15 6.80 -0.85 -43.33
C LYS A 15 5.87 -0.32 -42.22
N LYS A 16 5.48 -1.15 -41.26
CA LYS A 16 4.55 -0.80 -40.17
C LYS A 16 5.09 -1.14 -38.77
N SER A 17 6.39 -1.45 -38.64
CA SER A 17 6.98 -1.93 -37.37
C SER A 17 6.20 -3.11 -36.76
N GLN A 18 5.72 -3.99 -37.64
CA GLN A 18 4.99 -5.20 -37.25
C GLN A 18 5.98 -6.26 -36.76
N PHE A 19 5.54 -7.08 -35.81
CA PHE A 19 6.30 -8.22 -35.36
C PHE A 19 6.61 -9.15 -36.54
N GLU A 20 7.87 -9.53 -36.67
CA GLU A 20 8.43 -10.32 -37.79
C GLU A 20 8.00 -9.84 -39.19
N GLY A 21 7.80 -8.53 -39.39
CA GLY A 21 7.38 -8.00 -40.69
C GLY A 21 5.93 -8.28 -41.06
N GLY A 22 5.08 -8.67 -40.10
CA GLY A 22 3.65 -8.88 -40.31
C GLY A 22 3.25 -10.31 -40.66
N ARG A 23 4.04 -11.31 -40.27
CA ARG A 23 3.69 -12.72 -40.46
C ARG A 23 2.45 -13.11 -39.64
N ASP A 24 1.60 -13.95 -40.22
CA ASP A 24 0.38 -14.45 -39.55
C ASP A 24 0.68 -15.36 -38.35
N LYS A 25 1.84 -16.03 -38.37
CA LYS A 25 2.31 -16.90 -37.28
C LYS A 25 3.71 -16.46 -36.89
N ILE A 26 3.87 -16.15 -35.61
CA ILE A 26 5.14 -15.72 -35.02
C ILE A 26 5.51 -16.72 -33.93
N ASN A 27 6.71 -17.28 -34.03
CA ASN A 27 7.21 -18.22 -33.04
C ASN A 27 8.06 -17.47 -32.02
N CYS A 28 7.62 -17.45 -30.78
CA CYS A 28 8.37 -16.83 -29.68
C CYS A 28 9.17 -17.88 -28.93
N ARG A 29 10.45 -17.59 -28.65
CA ARG A 29 11.27 -18.45 -27.79
C ARG A 29 10.78 -18.31 -26.36
N THR A 30 10.56 -19.44 -25.69
CA THR A 30 10.23 -19.50 -24.26
C THR A 30 11.34 -20.22 -23.51
N ILE A 31 11.80 -19.63 -22.41
CA ILE A 31 12.84 -20.19 -21.55
C ILE A 31 12.20 -20.49 -20.18
N PRO A 32 11.97 -21.77 -19.84
CA PRO A 32 11.49 -22.12 -18.51
C PRO A 32 12.61 -21.90 -17.49
N VAL A 33 12.28 -21.20 -16.39
CA VAL A 33 13.21 -20.87 -15.30
C VAL A 33 12.80 -21.63 -14.04
N ALA A 34 13.78 -22.27 -13.40
CA ALA A 34 13.61 -23.05 -12.17
C ALA A 34 12.56 -24.18 -12.27
N GLU A 35 12.30 -24.70 -13.46
CA GLU A 35 11.27 -25.73 -13.70
C GLU A 35 11.50 -26.99 -12.85
N ARG A 36 12.75 -27.48 -12.81
CA ARG A 36 13.11 -28.64 -11.98
C ARG A 36 12.89 -28.37 -10.49
N PHE A 37 13.16 -27.15 -10.04
CA PHE A 37 12.97 -26.75 -8.65
C PHE A 37 11.49 -26.74 -8.26
N PHE A 38 10.63 -26.08 -9.05
CA PHE A 38 9.19 -26.05 -8.77
C PHE A 38 8.50 -27.41 -8.93
N THR A 39 9.01 -28.26 -9.82
CA THR A 39 8.50 -29.63 -10.00
C THR A 39 8.88 -30.54 -8.82
N SER A 40 10.13 -30.43 -8.35
CA SER A 40 10.63 -31.27 -7.25
C SER A 40 10.13 -30.81 -5.88
N SER A 41 9.88 -29.52 -5.72
CA SER A 41 9.46 -28.89 -4.46
C SER A 41 8.01 -28.47 -4.52
N ALA A 42 7.08 -29.44 -4.53
CA ALA A 42 5.65 -29.18 -4.73
C ALA A 42 4.99 -28.30 -3.64
N SER A 43 5.64 -28.02 -2.50
CA SER A 43 5.14 -27.09 -1.49
C SER A 43 5.61 -25.64 -1.69
N VAL A 44 6.53 -25.40 -2.63
CA VAL A 44 7.10 -24.08 -2.90
C VAL A 44 6.33 -23.40 -4.02
N TYR A 45 5.92 -22.15 -3.81
CA TYR A 45 5.30 -21.30 -4.81
C TYR A 45 6.08 -19.98 -4.96
N LEU A 46 5.92 -19.35 -6.11
CA LEU A 46 6.49 -18.04 -6.41
C LEU A 46 5.65 -16.94 -5.76
N ARG A 47 6.29 -16.01 -5.05
CA ARG A 47 5.65 -14.79 -4.54
C ARG A 47 5.86 -13.62 -5.47
N GLN A 48 7.12 -13.36 -5.83
CA GLN A 48 7.48 -12.24 -6.69
C GLN A 48 8.60 -12.64 -7.65
N ALA A 49 8.57 -12.10 -8.85
CA ALA A 49 9.66 -12.17 -9.82
C ALA A 49 9.99 -10.77 -10.31
N ALA A 50 11.27 -10.43 -10.37
CA ALA A 50 11.75 -9.18 -10.91
C ALA A 50 13.05 -9.39 -11.70
N TRP A 51 13.33 -8.51 -12.65
CA TRP A 51 14.62 -8.48 -13.33
C TRP A 51 15.67 -7.86 -12.43
N TYR A 52 16.88 -8.41 -12.46
CA TYR A 52 18.04 -7.75 -11.87
C TYR A 52 18.36 -6.46 -12.65
N PRO A 53 18.66 -5.33 -11.98
CA PRO A 53 18.86 -4.03 -12.61
C PRO A 53 20.22 -3.92 -13.30
N CYS A 54 20.49 -4.73 -14.33
CA CYS A 54 21.72 -4.66 -15.12
C CYS A 54 21.40 -4.44 -16.60
N GLU A 55 21.93 -3.36 -17.18
CA GLU A 55 21.70 -2.99 -18.58
C GLU A 55 22.77 -3.57 -19.52
N THR A 56 23.99 -3.80 -19.04
CA THR A 56 25.16 -4.15 -19.85
C THR A 56 25.55 -5.62 -19.79
N GLY A 57 25.01 -6.35 -18.82
CA GLY A 57 25.33 -7.77 -18.57
C GLY A 57 24.27 -8.74 -19.05
N GLU A 58 24.49 -10.02 -18.74
CA GLU A 58 23.49 -11.05 -19.00
C GLU A 58 22.25 -10.84 -18.14
N PRO A 59 21.04 -11.04 -18.69
CA PRO A 59 19.81 -10.87 -17.94
C PRO A 59 19.71 -11.92 -16.84
N HIS A 60 19.45 -11.45 -15.62
CA HIS A 60 19.20 -12.29 -14.46
C HIS A 60 17.78 -12.07 -13.97
N LEU A 61 17.08 -13.17 -13.70
CA LEU A 61 15.76 -13.18 -13.12
C LEU A 61 15.86 -13.49 -11.63
N VAL A 62 15.24 -12.65 -10.80
CA VAL A 62 15.29 -12.75 -9.33
C VAL A 62 13.92 -13.19 -8.84
N LEU A 63 13.87 -14.28 -8.09
CA LEU A 63 12.65 -14.91 -7.61
C LEU A 63 12.60 -14.90 -6.10
N LEU A 64 11.53 -14.35 -5.52
CA LEU A 64 11.15 -14.57 -4.13
C LEU A 64 10.13 -15.71 -4.07
N THR A 65 10.39 -16.70 -3.23
CA THR A 65 9.55 -17.90 -3.13
C THR A 65 9.10 -18.14 -1.70
N SER A 66 8.07 -18.97 -1.55
CA SER A 66 7.38 -19.22 -0.28
C SER A 66 8.21 -19.95 0.79
N ASP A 67 9.42 -20.39 0.46
CA ASP A 67 10.42 -20.92 1.38
C ASP A 67 11.39 -19.85 1.89
N ASN A 68 10.97 -18.57 1.83
CA ASN A 68 11.68 -17.41 2.36
C ASN A 68 13.10 -17.28 1.80
N SER A 69 13.21 -17.40 0.48
CA SER A 69 14.49 -17.34 -0.22
C SER A 69 14.38 -16.48 -1.47
N ILE A 70 15.39 -15.64 -1.70
CA ILE A 70 15.56 -14.89 -2.93
C ILE A 70 16.61 -15.60 -3.79
N ARG A 71 16.25 -15.92 -5.03
CA ARG A 71 17.07 -16.73 -5.94
C ARG A 71 17.35 -15.99 -7.24
N PHE A 72 18.62 -15.89 -7.61
CA PHE A 72 19.07 -15.25 -8.84
C PHE A 72 19.32 -16.33 -9.89
N TYR A 73 18.64 -16.25 -11.04
CA TYR A 73 18.80 -17.17 -12.15
C TYR A 73 19.36 -16.44 -13.37
N SER A 74 20.49 -16.91 -13.88
CA SER A 74 20.99 -16.49 -15.19
C SER A 74 20.19 -17.19 -16.29
N LEU A 75 19.81 -16.48 -17.35
CA LEU A 75 19.15 -17.12 -18.50
C LEU A 75 20.07 -18.08 -19.27
N LYS A 76 21.40 -18.04 -19.04
CA LYS A 76 22.35 -19.04 -19.56
C LYS A 76 22.20 -20.40 -18.89
N SER A 77 21.88 -20.42 -17.60
CA SER A 77 21.64 -21.64 -16.83
C SER A 77 20.35 -21.52 -16.02
N PRO A 78 19.17 -21.57 -16.69
CA PRO A 78 17.90 -21.18 -16.07
C PRO A 78 17.38 -22.19 -15.05
N GLN A 79 18.03 -23.36 -14.91
CA GLN A 79 17.60 -24.42 -13.99
C GLN A 79 18.35 -24.42 -12.65
N THR A 80 19.50 -23.74 -12.58
CA THR A 80 20.34 -23.66 -11.38
C THR A 80 20.48 -22.20 -10.96
N PRO A 81 20.15 -21.83 -9.72
CA PRO A 81 20.33 -20.46 -9.26
C PRO A 81 21.83 -20.13 -9.22
N ALA A 82 22.20 -18.97 -9.76
CA ALA A 82 23.54 -18.40 -9.65
C ALA A 82 23.84 -17.99 -8.20
N LYS A 83 22.83 -17.52 -7.47
CA LYS A 83 22.92 -17.16 -6.06
C LYS A 83 21.59 -17.43 -5.35
N VAL A 84 21.68 -17.82 -4.07
CA VAL A 84 20.52 -17.98 -3.19
C VAL A 84 20.79 -17.18 -1.91
N LEU A 85 19.84 -16.34 -1.54
CA LEU A 85 19.79 -15.62 -0.27
C LEU A 85 18.70 -16.25 0.58
N SER A 86 19.08 -16.83 1.72
CA SER A 86 18.11 -17.19 2.76
C SER A 86 17.68 -15.92 3.46
N VAL A 87 16.38 -15.71 3.54
CA VAL A 87 15.73 -14.56 4.17
C VAL A 87 15.07 -14.98 5.49
N SER A 88 15.14 -16.24 5.88
CA SER A 88 14.76 -16.66 7.23
C SER A 88 15.64 -15.96 8.28
N GLN A 89 15.02 -15.38 9.30
CA GLN A 89 15.74 -14.95 10.50
C GLN A 89 16.34 -16.20 11.14
N ALA A 90 17.66 -16.32 11.08
CA ALA A 90 18.37 -17.39 11.77
C ALA A 90 18.67 -16.89 13.18
N ASP A 91 17.93 -17.36 14.17
CA ASP A 91 18.41 -17.28 15.54
C ASP A 91 19.76 -17.98 15.62
N ASP A 92 20.73 -17.26 16.20
CA ASP A 92 22.09 -17.68 16.55
C ASP A 92 22.21 -19.22 16.71
N ASP A 93 23.03 -19.85 15.86
CA ASP A 93 23.61 -21.23 15.77
C ASP A 93 23.36 -22.27 16.91
N SER A 94 22.24 -22.24 17.61
CA SER A 94 22.00 -22.99 18.86
C SER A 94 20.70 -23.79 18.86
N SER A 95 19.86 -23.67 17.83
CA SER A 95 18.67 -24.51 17.68
C SER A 95 18.82 -25.49 16.51
N ILE A 96 18.79 -26.79 16.82
CA ILE A 96 19.01 -27.91 15.88
C ILE A 96 17.81 -28.12 14.93
N HIS A 97 16.79 -27.26 14.98
CA HIS A 97 15.58 -27.41 14.17
C HIS A 97 15.16 -26.08 13.55
N ALA A 98 15.29 -25.98 12.22
CA ALA A 98 14.67 -24.91 11.45
C ALA A 98 13.15 -24.89 11.74
N PRO A 99 12.55 -23.72 12.04
CA PRO A 99 11.15 -23.64 12.37
C PRO A 99 10.29 -24.19 11.22
N VAL A 100 9.31 -25.01 11.57
CA VAL A 100 8.31 -25.51 10.61
C VAL A 100 7.56 -24.30 10.05
N ARG A 101 7.52 -24.16 8.72
CA ARG A 101 6.96 -23.01 7.96
C ARG A 101 5.64 -22.42 8.50
N SER A 102 4.81 -23.24 9.15
CA SER A 102 3.55 -22.80 9.75
C SER A 102 3.72 -21.80 10.88
N TYR A 103 4.81 -21.87 11.65
CA TYR A 103 5.06 -20.97 12.78
C TYR A 103 5.61 -19.62 12.32
N ALA A 104 6.58 -19.61 11.40
CA ALA A 104 7.12 -18.39 10.81
C ALA A 104 6.04 -17.53 10.12
N ALA A 105 5.07 -18.18 9.45
CA ALA A 105 3.91 -17.50 8.89
C ALA A 105 3.04 -16.83 9.95
N SER A 106 2.78 -17.53 11.06
CA SER A 106 1.97 -16.98 12.16
C SER A 106 2.69 -15.88 12.96
N LEU A 107 4.00 -15.73 12.79
CA LEU A 107 4.81 -14.69 13.43
C LEU A 107 5.15 -13.53 12.47
N GLY A 108 4.69 -13.58 11.21
CA GLY A 108 5.00 -12.56 10.21
C GLY A 108 6.45 -12.55 9.73
N GLU A 109 7.24 -13.58 10.05
CA GLU A 109 8.66 -13.74 9.66
C GLU A 109 8.85 -14.07 8.16
N ILE A 110 7.85 -13.71 7.36
CA ILE A 110 7.74 -14.01 5.96
C ILE A 110 8.07 -12.77 5.13
N ALA A 111 9.07 -12.87 4.28
CA ALA A 111 9.31 -11.88 3.24
C ALA A 111 8.16 -11.92 2.21
N VAL A 112 7.52 -10.77 2.03
CA VAL A 112 6.36 -10.57 1.16
C VAL A 112 6.76 -9.96 -0.18
N ALA A 113 7.74 -9.05 -0.17
CA ALA A 113 8.17 -8.32 -1.35
C ALA A 113 9.64 -7.90 -1.28
N PHE A 114 10.22 -7.57 -2.43
CA PHE A 114 11.54 -6.95 -2.53
C PHE A 114 11.58 -5.94 -3.67
N ASP A 115 12.50 -4.98 -3.60
CA ASP A 115 12.82 -4.11 -4.73
C ASP A 115 14.28 -3.64 -4.72
N PHE A 116 14.81 -3.34 -5.90
CA PHE A 116 16.16 -2.83 -6.06
C PHE A 116 16.17 -1.29 -6.08
N GLY A 117 17.06 -0.70 -5.29
CA GLY A 117 17.40 0.72 -5.41
C GLY A 117 18.39 1.00 -6.55
N PRO A 118 18.60 2.28 -6.88
CA PRO A 118 19.58 2.71 -7.87
C PRO A 118 21.00 2.27 -7.50
N ALA A 119 21.87 2.16 -8.51
CA ALA A 119 23.27 1.83 -8.31
C ALA A 119 23.94 2.89 -7.43
N SER A 120 24.55 2.45 -6.33
CA SER A 120 25.44 3.27 -5.51
C SER A 120 26.90 2.98 -5.88
N PRO A 121 27.82 3.94 -5.66
CA PRO A 121 29.24 3.62 -5.68
C PRO A 121 29.54 2.48 -4.68
N PRO A 122 30.61 1.69 -4.90
CA PRO A 122 30.96 0.59 -4.02
C PRO A 122 31.21 1.11 -2.60
N SER A 123 30.27 0.81 -1.69
CA SER A 123 30.37 1.10 -0.27
C SER A 123 31.17 0.01 0.46
N ARG A 124 31.54 0.27 1.72
CA ARG A 124 32.35 -0.60 2.60
C ARG A 124 31.74 -2.00 2.84
N HIS A 125 30.47 -2.21 2.48
CA HIS A 125 29.68 -3.43 2.75
C HIS A 125 30.02 -4.66 1.90
N LEU A 126 30.80 -4.51 0.83
CA LEU A 126 31.30 -5.65 0.04
C LEU A 126 32.84 -5.56 -0.06
N PRO A 127 33.59 -6.62 0.30
CA PRO A 127 35.03 -6.66 0.08
C PRO A 127 35.29 -6.78 -1.43
N VAL A 128 35.45 -5.65 -2.11
CA VAL A 128 35.74 -5.62 -3.54
C VAL A 128 37.22 -5.89 -3.78
N GLN A 129 37.57 -7.13 -4.15
CA GLN A 129 38.75 -7.41 -4.97
C GLN A 129 38.35 -7.23 -6.44
N GLY A 130 38.42 -6.01 -6.98
CA GLY A 130 38.03 -5.74 -8.37
C GLY A 130 37.93 -4.24 -8.72
N SER A 131 38.02 -3.91 -10.01
CA SER A 131 38.14 -2.55 -10.56
C SER A 131 37.01 -1.59 -10.20
N ARG A 132 37.37 -0.29 -10.10
CA ARG A 132 36.59 0.89 -9.68
C ARG A 132 35.27 1.21 -10.43
N GLU A 133 34.77 0.36 -11.33
CA GLU A 133 33.65 0.68 -12.25
C GLU A 133 32.35 -0.11 -11.98
N GLN A 134 32.29 -0.97 -10.96
CA GLN A 134 31.12 -1.82 -10.73
C GLN A 134 30.10 -1.16 -9.77
N GLY A 135 28.89 -0.91 -10.25
CA GLY A 135 27.78 -0.44 -9.43
C GLY A 135 27.27 -1.51 -8.46
N VAL A 136 27.01 -1.12 -7.21
CA VAL A 136 26.37 -1.95 -6.19
C VAL A 136 24.89 -1.57 -6.11
N TYR A 137 24.00 -2.55 -6.08
CA TYR A 137 22.56 -2.33 -6.01
C TYR A 137 22.03 -2.77 -4.63
N PRO A 138 21.44 -1.86 -3.85
CA PRO A 138 20.73 -2.24 -2.64
C PRO A 138 19.46 -3.00 -3.02
N LEU A 139 19.25 -4.14 -2.37
CA LEU A 139 18.07 -4.99 -2.45
C LEU A 139 17.33 -4.84 -1.13
N PHE A 140 16.23 -4.10 -1.15
CA PHE A 140 15.33 -3.94 -0.01
C PHE A 140 14.36 -5.11 0.03
N ILE A 141 14.16 -5.68 1.21
CA ILE A 141 13.37 -6.88 1.44
C ILE A 141 12.36 -6.55 2.54
N LEU A 142 11.08 -6.64 2.21
CA LEU A 142 9.97 -6.33 3.11
C LEU A 142 9.36 -7.63 3.65
N TYR A 143 9.12 -7.64 4.96
CA TYR A 143 8.39 -8.69 5.67
C TYR A 143 6.96 -8.24 5.95
N GLU A 144 6.07 -9.21 6.18
CA GLU A 144 4.66 -8.99 6.50
C GLU A 144 4.48 -8.10 7.74
N THR A 145 5.40 -8.21 8.70
CA THR A 145 5.48 -7.36 9.91
C THR A 145 5.76 -5.88 9.64
N GLY A 146 6.03 -5.49 8.39
CA GLY A 146 6.53 -4.15 8.05
C GLY A 146 8.05 -3.99 8.22
N GLU A 147 8.73 -4.98 8.82
CA GLU A 147 10.18 -4.97 8.93
C GLU A 147 10.84 -4.99 7.55
N THR A 148 11.79 -4.08 7.36
CA THR A 148 12.55 -3.96 6.11
C THR A 148 14.01 -4.33 6.38
N TYR A 149 14.62 -5.09 5.48
CA TYR A 149 16.04 -5.42 5.49
C TYR A 149 16.68 -4.94 4.19
N VAL A 150 17.99 -4.70 4.21
CA VAL A 150 18.78 -4.38 3.01
C VAL A 150 19.89 -5.39 2.80
N SER A 151 20.06 -5.84 1.57
CA SER A 151 21.23 -6.61 1.13
C SER A 151 21.87 -5.90 -0.06
N TYR A 152 23.18 -5.94 -0.18
CA TYR A 152 23.91 -5.29 -1.27
C TYR A 152 24.34 -6.33 -2.29
N SER A 153 23.98 -6.09 -3.54
CA SER A 153 24.27 -6.99 -4.65
C SER A 153 25.17 -6.33 -5.68
N SER A 154 26.06 -7.10 -6.30
CA SER A 154 26.79 -6.64 -7.48
C SER A 154 26.96 -7.78 -8.49
N LEU A 155 26.97 -7.42 -9.77
CA LEU A 155 27.07 -8.37 -10.88
C LEU A 155 28.25 -7.99 -11.76
N SER A 156 29.33 -8.77 -11.68
CA SER A 156 30.47 -8.69 -12.62
C SER A 156 30.47 -9.93 -13.52
N ASN A 157 31.14 -11.01 -13.10
CA ASN A 157 31.06 -12.34 -13.71
C ASN A 157 30.03 -13.23 -13.01
N GLU A 158 29.91 -13.07 -11.69
CA GLU A 158 28.96 -13.79 -10.84
C GLU A 158 28.18 -12.79 -9.98
N VAL A 159 27.01 -13.22 -9.51
CA VAL A 159 26.21 -12.43 -8.57
C VAL A 159 26.84 -12.54 -7.18
N THR A 160 27.33 -11.42 -6.67
CA THR A 160 27.75 -11.29 -5.26
C THR A 160 26.62 -10.64 -4.46
N LEU A 161 26.52 -11.03 -3.19
CA LEU A 161 25.41 -10.62 -2.32
C LEU A 161 25.88 -10.61 -0.87
N SER A 162 25.63 -9.50 -0.17
CA SER A 162 25.87 -9.38 1.28
C SER A 162 24.79 -10.14 2.07
N ARG A 163 25.04 -10.41 3.35
CA ARG A 163 23.97 -10.86 4.25
C ARG A 163 22.93 -9.73 4.40
N PRO A 164 21.64 -10.05 4.61
CA PRO A 164 20.63 -9.05 4.92
C PRO A 164 21.00 -8.33 6.21
N ALA A 165 20.98 -7.01 6.19
CA ALA A 165 21.21 -6.14 7.33
C ALA A 165 19.87 -5.48 7.70
N GLY A 166 19.52 -5.53 8.99
CA GLY A 166 18.24 -5.05 9.49
C GLY A 166 17.78 -5.80 10.76
N PRO A 167 16.54 -5.57 11.23
CA PRO A 167 15.54 -4.72 10.58
C PRO A 167 15.98 -3.25 10.57
N LEU A 168 15.69 -2.52 9.49
CA LEU A 168 16.03 -1.11 9.36
C LEU A 168 15.16 -0.31 10.35
N PRO A 169 15.74 0.51 11.23
CA PRO A 169 14.95 1.30 12.17
C PRO A 169 14.07 2.30 11.42
N MET A 170 12.78 2.32 11.76
CA MET A 170 11.79 3.26 11.22
C MET A 170 11.55 4.42 12.18
N TYR A 171 11.53 5.65 11.65
CA TYR A 171 11.31 6.87 12.41
C TYR A 171 10.10 7.66 11.90
N PRO A 172 9.26 8.21 12.80
CA PRO A 172 9.37 8.15 14.26
C PRO A 172 9.13 6.72 14.80
N ALA A 173 9.87 6.32 15.84
CA ALA A 173 9.73 4.99 16.42
C ALA A 173 8.36 4.85 17.10
N ALA A 174 7.63 3.80 16.77
CA ALA A 174 6.34 3.47 17.37
C ALA A 174 6.00 2.00 17.11
N GLU A 175 5.43 1.34 18.12
CA GLU A 175 5.11 -0.09 18.07
C GLU A 175 3.82 -0.39 17.29
N ASP A 176 2.94 0.60 17.13
CA ASP A 176 1.60 0.47 16.53
C ASP A 176 1.40 1.30 15.24
N ASN A 177 2.37 2.16 14.87
CA ASN A 177 2.18 3.09 13.74
C ASN A 177 2.33 2.47 12.34
N TYR A 178 2.93 1.28 12.22
CA TYR A 178 3.39 0.74 10.94
C TYR A 178 2.69 -0.56 10.49
N GLY A 179 1.73 -1.04 11.28
CA GLY A 179 0.92 -2.22 10.95
C GLY A 179 1.70 -3.54 10.92
N TYR A 180 0.98 -4.63 10.66
CA TYR A 180 1.52 -5.99 10.49
C TYR A 180 0.97 -6.66 9.22
N ASP A 181 0.51 -5.84 8.28
CA ASP A 181 -0.16 -6.22 7.03
C ASP A 181 0.57 -5.62 5.81
N ALA A 182 1.91 -5.48 5.90
CA ALA A 182 2.69 -4.96 4.81
C ALA A 182 2.68 -5.95 3.63
N CYS A 183 2.44 -5.48 2.41
CA CYS A 183 2.23 -6.33 1.25
C CYS A 183 3.07 -5.98 0.01
N ALA A 184 3.55 -4.74 -0.11
CA ALA A 184 4.40 -4.34 -1.22
C ALA A 184 5.43 -3.27 -0.86
N ILE A 185 6.57 -3.32 -1.54
CA ILE A 185 7.64 -2.32 -1.45
C ILE A 185 8.02 -1.84 -2.85
N LEU A 186 8.32 -0.55 -2.96
CA LEU A 186 8.84 0.06 -4.18
C LEU A 186 9.94 1.07 -3.84
N CYS A 187 11.13 0.91 -4.41
CA CYS A 187 12.19 1.91 -4.36
C CYS A 187 12.08 2.84 -5.57
N LEU A 188 11.96 4.14 -5.35
CA LEU A 188 12.01 5.12 -6.42
C LEU A 188 13.46 5.36 -6.89
N PRO A 189 13.68 5.65 -8.18
CA PRO A 189 15.02 5.84 -8.74
C PRO A 189 15.56 7.24 -8.44
N CYS A 190 15.73 7.57 -7.17
CA CYS A 190 16.23 8.85 -6.69
C CYS A 190 17.27 8.66 -5.58
N VAL A 191 18.07 9.71 -5.34
CA VAL A 191 19.03 9.78 -4.23
C VAL A 191 18.64 10.98 -3.35
N PRO A 192 18.48 10.80 -2.02
CA PRO A 192 18.50 9.54 -1.29
C PRO A 192 17.39 8.59 -1.76
N ASN A 193 17.55 7.29 -1.47
CA ASN A 193 16.54 6.30 -1.84
C ASN A 193 15.23 6.63 -1.11
N ILE A 194 14.12 6.56 -1.85
CA ILE A 194 12.78 6.69 -1.29
C ILE A 194 12.08 5.35 -1.44
N LEU A 195 11.71 4.75 -0.32
CA LEU A 195 10.93 3.52 -0.27
C LEU A 195 9.47 3.86 -0.07
N VAL A 196 8.62 3.23 -0.88
CA VAL A 196 7.17 3.20 -0.69
C VAL A 196 6.85 1.84 -0.10
N ILE A 197 6.29 1.79 1.10
CA ILE A 197 5.80 0.56 1.74
C ILE A 197 4.28 0.64 1.77
N ALA A 198 3.60 -0.40 1.28
CA ALA A 198 2.15 -0.46 1.19
C ALA A 198 1.60 -1.58 2.07
N THR A 199 0.49 -1.31 2.75
CA THR A 199 -0.26 -2.28 3.55
C THR A 199 -1.46 -2.84 2.78
N GLU A 200 -2.01 -3.97 3.23
CA GLU A 200 -3.23 -4.54 2.64
C GLU A 200 -4.48 -3.67 2.88
N THR A 201 -4.42 -2.80 3.88
CA THR A 201 -5.51 -1.88 4.28
C THR A 201 -5.60 -0.60 3.45
N GLY A 202 -4.65 -0.32 2.55
CA GLY A 202 -4.67 0.93 1.77
C GLY A 202 -3.64 1.97 2.20
N THR A 203 -2.84 1.70 3.23
CA THR A 203 -1.88 2.67 3.77
C THR A 203 -0.56 2.60 3.03
N LEU A 204 -0.02 3.77 2.65
CA LEU A 204 1.26 3.93 1.98
C LEU A 204 2.18 4.78 2.85
N TYR A 205 3.35 4.25 3.18
CA TYR A 205 4.42 4.97 3.87
C TYR A 205 5.49 5.38 2.86
N HIS A 206 5.83 6.67 2.83
CA HIS A 206 6.95 7.17 2.04
C HIS A 206 8.16 7.41 2.95
N CYS A 207 9.13 6.51 2.86
CA CYS A 207 10.31 6.51 3.71
C CYS A 207 11.53 7.05 2.95
N VAL A 208 12.19 8.06 3.49
CA VAL A 208 13.52 8.50 3.05
C VAL A 208 14.56 7.62 3.73
N VAL A 209 15.41 6.96 2.95
CA VAL A 209 16.49 6.11 3.46
C VAL A 209 17.73 6.96 3.69
N LEU A 210 18.19 7.05 4.94
CA LEU A 210 19.40 7.78 5.31
C LEU A 210 20.39 6.85 6.02
N GLU A 211 21.67 7.06 5.80
CA GLU A 211 22.73 6.35 6.54
C GLU A 211 22.77 6.81 7.99
N SER A 212 23.04 5.91 8.94
CA SER A 212 23.21 6.29 10.34
C SER A 212 24.52 7.06 10.52
N GLU A 213 24.48 8.20 11.22
CA GLU A 213 25.70 8.92 11.61
C GLU A 213 26.55 8.01 12.51
N GLU A 214 27.81 7.80 12.15
CA GLU A 214 28.79 7.15 13.04
C GLU A 214 28.98 8.09 14.24
N GLU A 215 28.47 7.75 15.43
CA GLU A 215 28.82 8.49 16.65
C GLU A 215 30.35 8.45 16.81
N GLU A 216 31.02 9.58 16.56
CA GLU A 216 32.44 9.74 16.88
C GLU A 216 32.62 9.44 18.38
N GLU A 217 33.31 8.34 18.64
CA GLU A 217 33.48 7.66 19.90
C GLU A 217 33.99 8.58 21.03
N ASN A 218 33.07 9.17 21.79
CA ASN A 218 33.38 9.82 23.07
C ASN A 218 33.16 8.82 24.21
N GLY A 219 34.23 8.11 24.57
CA GLY A 219 34.37 7.47 25.87
C GLY A 219 34.29 5.94 25.84
N ALA A 220 35.44 5.32 26.08
CA ALA A 220 35.59 3.90 26.33
C ALA A 220 34.64 3.40 27.43
N VAL A 221 33.53 2.78 27.01
CA VAL A 221 32.76 1.83 27.81
C VAL A 221 32.53 0.60 26.93
N GLU A 222 32.86 -0.56 27.48
CA GLU A 222 33.13 -1.82 26.79
C GLU A 222 32.07 -2.24 25.76
N LYS A 223 32.46 -2.16 24.48
CA LYS A 223 31.72 -2.65 23.32
C LYS A 223 31.85 -4.17 23.24
N TRP A 224 31.00 -4.89 23.98
CA TRP A 224 30.87 -6.37 23.90
C TRP A 224 29.69 -6.81 23.02
N THR A 225 29.40 -6.08 21.95
CA THR A 225 28.58 -6.56 20.84
C THR A 225 29.40 -6.49 19.56
N ARG A 226 29.54 -7.66 18.91
CA ARG A 226 30.20 -7.89 17.61
C ARG A 226 29.99 -6.71 16.66
N GLY A 227 31.04 -6.30 15.95
CA GLY A 227 31.05 -5.20 14.98
C GLY A 227 29.80 -5.09 14.12
N GLY A 228 28.85 -4.28 14.58
CA GLY A 228 27.64 -3.95 13.84
C GLY A 228 28.01 -2.97 12.74
N GLU A 229 27.86 -3.40 11.49
CA GLU A 229 27.89 -2.47 10.37
C GLU A 229 26.79 -1.42 10.60
N ALA A 230 27.11 -0.15 10.37
CA ALA A 230 26.14 0.93 10.33
C ALA A 230 25.05 0.58 9.31
N VAL A 231 23.82 0.36 9.77
CA VAL A 231 22.66 0.07 8.91
C VAL A 231 21.89 1.37 8.66
N PRO A 232 21.36 1.56 7.44
CA PRO A 232 20.54 2.74 7.17
C PRO A 232 19.23 2.72 7.95
N ALA A 233 18.63 3.89 8.13
CA ALA A 233 17.34 4.08 8.78
C ALA A 233 16.29 4.56 7.78
N LEU A 234 15.02 4.25 8.07
CA LEU A 234 13.86 4.67 7.30
C LEU A 234 13.16 5.84 8.00
N TYR A 235 13.21 7.03 7.42
CA TYR A 235 12.50 8.20 7.93
C TYR A 235 11.18 8.36 7.19
N VAL A 236 10.08 8.09 7.86
CA VAL A 236 8.73 8.19 7.30
C VAL A 236 8.40 9.67 7.14
N PHE A 237 8.42 10.12 5.89
CA PHE A 237 8.19 11.51 5.53
C PHE A 237 6.71 11.84 5.49
N GLU A 238 5.91 10.94 4.92
CA GLU A 238 4.45 11.05 4.93
C GLU A 238 3.81 9.65 4.95
N CYS A 239 2.54 9.63 5.37
CA CYS A 239 1.66 8.46 5.40
C CYS A 239 0.36 8.81 4.68
N VAL A 240 -0.11 7.93 3.81
CA VAL A 240 -1.24 8.16 2.91
C VAL A 240 -2.19 6.98 2.97
N GLU A 241 -3.43 7.23 3.35
CA GLU A 241 -4.49 6.22 3.27
C GLU A 241 -5.23 6.36 1.93
N LEU A 242 -5.22 5.28 1.14
CA LEU A 242 -5.96 5.23 -0.12
C LEU A 242 -7.45 5.04 0.16
N GLU A 243 -8.29 5.88 -0.45
CA GLU A 243 -9.73 5.66 -0.48
C GLU A 243 -10.05 4.52 -1.46
N LEU A 244 -10.19 3.30 -0.94
CA LEU A 244 -10.43 2.08 -1.73
C LEU A 244 -11.88 1.98 -2.21
N THR A 245 -12.85 2.29 -1.33
CA THR A 245 -14.29 2.27 -1.64
C THR A 245 -15.01 3.41 -0.95
N LEU A 246 -16.11 3.92 -1.54
CA LEU A 246 -16.89 4.98 -0.90
C LEU A 246 -17.68 4.41 0.28
N LYS A 247 -17.43 4.95 1.47
CA LYS A 247 -18.25 4.71 2.66
C LYS A 247 -19.52 5.55 2.55
N VAL A 248 -20.64 4.95 2.14
CA VAL A 248 -21.94 5.62 2.19
C VAL A 248 -22.35 5.74 3.66
N ALA A 249 -22.67 6.95 4.12
CA ALA A 249 -23.18 7.17 5.46
C ALA A 249 -24.50 6.39 5.62
N ALA A 250 -24.43 5.21 6.22
CA ALA A 250 -25.61 4.55 6.76
C ALA A 250 -26.17 5.48 7.87
N GLY A 251 -27.50 5.59 7.96
CA GLY A 251 -28.13 6.35 9.04
C GLY A 251 -27.61 5.87 10.39
N GLU A 252 -27.52 6.78 11.35
CA GLU A 252 -26.83 6.69 12.65
C GLU A 252 -27.19 5.50 13.59
N GLU A 253 -27.87 4.45 13.11
CA GLU A 253 -28.31 3.29 13.91
C GLU A 253 -27.76 1.92 13.45
N GLU A 254 -26.99 1.84 12.37
CA GLU A 254 -26.18 0.63 12.08
C GLU A 254 -24.76 1.06 11.75
N GLU A 255 -23.80 0.83 12.67
CA GLU A 255 -22.40 0.72 12.26
C GLU A 255 -22.36 -0.36 11.18
N PRO A 256 -22.07 -0.02 9.90
CA PRO A 256 -21.89 -1.07 8.91
C PRO A 256 -20.82 -1.99 9.48
N PRO A 257 -20.95 -3.33 9.35
CA PRO A 257 -19.87 -4.21 9.78
C PRO A 257 -18.61 -3.69 9.12
N GLU A 258 -17.60 -3.37 9.94
CA GLU A 258 -16.23 -3.10 9.49
C GLU A 258 -15.77 -4.39 8.81
N LEU A 259 -16.21 -4.59 7.57
CA LEU A 259 -15.63 -5.56 6.69
C LEU A 259 -14.29 -4.93 6.35
N ASP A 260 -13.27 -5.31 7.11
CA ASP A 260 -11.87 -5.04 6.85
C ASP A 260 -11.58 -5.49 5.42
N PHE A 261 -11.80 -4.60 4.47
CA PHE A 261 -11.55 -4.85 3.07
C PHE A 261 -10.05 -4.77 2.89
N THR A 262 -9.37 -5.91 3.07
CA THR A 262 -7.96 -6.05 2.76
C THR A 262 -7.83 -6.41 1.28
N CYS A 263 -7.00 -5.67 0.56
CA CYS A 263 -6.66 -6.01 -0.80
C CYS A 263 -5.17 -5.77 -1.05
N PRO A 264 -4.40 -6.80 -1.42
CA PRO A 264 -2.97 -6.64 -1.70
C PRO A 264 -2.74 -5.57 -2.75
N ILE A 265 -1.96 -4.56 -2.38
CA ILE A 265 -1.57 -3.46 -3.27
C ILE A 265 -0.38 -3.91 -4.11
N ARG A 266 -0.42 -3.63 -5.41
CA ARG A 266 0.76 -3.72 -6.28
C ARG A 266 1.21 -2.33 -6.67
N LEU A 267 2.49 -2.07 -6.49
CA LEU A 267 3.13 -0.80 -6.78
C LEU A 267 3.83 -0.85 -8.15
N HIS A 268 3.69 0.20 -8.94
CA HIS A 268 4.23 0.31 -10.28
C HIS A 268 4.97 1.64 -10.45
N ARG A 269 6.25 1.60 -10.84
CA ARG A 269 7.01 2.81 -11.19
C ARG A 269 6.42 3.47 -12.44
N ASP A 270 6.34 4.79 -12.46
CA ASP A 270 5.99 5.52 -13.69
C ASP A 270 7.26 5.79 -14.51
N ALA A 271 7.36 5.14 -15.67
CA ALA A 271 8.47 5.35 -16.61
C ALA A 271 8.54 6.78 -17.19
N LEU A 272 7.44 7.53 -17.12
CA LEU A 272 7.34 8.90 -17.67
C LEU A 272 7.59 9.98 -16.61
N CYS A 273 7.58 9.64 -15.32
CA CYS A 273 7.69 10.62 -14.24
C CYS A 273 8.28 9.96 -12.98
N GLN A 274 9.53 10.29 -12.65
CA GLN A 274 10.25 9.71 -11.50
C GLN A 274 9.62 10.04 -10.13
N GLN A 275 8.77 11.07 -10.08
CA GLN A 275 8.08 11.52 -8.87
C GLN A 275 6.67 10.94 -8.76
N ARG A 276 6.32 10.00 -9.64
CA ARG A 276 5.00 9.39 -9.66
C ARG A 276 5.11 7.88 -9.71
N TYR A 277 4.21 7.22 -9.00
CA TYR A 277 4.02 5.79 -9.08
C TYR A 277 2.53 5.49 -9.04
N HIS A 278 2.18 4.24 -9.33
CA HIS A 278 0.79 3.81 -9.43
C HIS A 278 0.55 2.61 -8.53
N CYS A 279 -0.61 2.57 -7.91
CA CYS A 279 -1.08 1.49 -7.07
C CYS A 279 -2.22 0.78 -7.82
N THR A 280 -2.11 -0.52 -8.04
CA THR A 280 -3.23 -1.34 -8.52
C THR A 280 -3.65 -2.27 -7.42
N HIS A 281 -4.94 -2.37 -7.16
CA HIS A 281 -5.50 -3.23 -6.12
C HIS A 281 -6.87 -3.74 -6.58
N GLU A 282 -7.59 -4.45 -5.70
CA GLU A 282 -8.88 -5.02 -6.08
C GLU A 282 -9.90 -3.94 -6.45
N ALA A 283 -9.95 -2.83 -5.72
CA ALA A 283 -10.97 -1.80 -5.89
C ALA A 283 -10.64 -0.72 -6.95
N GLY A 284 -9.45 -0.76 -7.56
CA GLY A 284 -9.11 0.20 -8.61
C GLY A 284 -7.61 0.42 -8.84
N VAL A 285 -7.34 1.62 -9.34
CA VAL A 285 -6.00 2.15 -9.58
C VAL A 285 -5.91 3.57 -9.02
N HIS A 286 -4.87 3.82 -8.23
CA HIS A 286 -4.49 5.15 -7.77
C HIS A 286 -3.14 5.55 -8.37
N SER A 287 -3.02 6.82 -8.72
CA SER A 287 -1.77 7.46 -9.12
C SER A 287 -1.32 8.38 -7.99
N VAL A 288 -0.08 8.23 -7.54
CA VAL A 288 0.45 9.01 -6.41
C VAL A 288 1.67 9.79 -6.86
N GLY A 289 1.61 11.12 -6.72
CA GLY A 289 2.66 12.07 -7.08
C GLY A 289 3.35 12.67 -5.86
N LEU A 290 4.63 12.37 -5.67
CA LEU A 290 5.45 12.86 -4.57
C LEU A 290 6.10 14.21 -4.94
N ILE A 291 5.32 15.28 -4.87
CA ILE A 291 5.75 16.63 -5.27
C ILE A 291 6.90 17.20 -4.43
N TRP A 292 7.11 16.68 -3.22
CA TRP A 292 8.22 17.07 -2.34
C TRP A 292 9.56 16.45 -2.74
N VAL A 293 9.58 15.41 -3.58
CA VAL A 293 10.84 14.75 -3.98
C VAL A 293 11.74 15.67 -4.80
N SER A 294 11.18 16.44 -5.73
CA SER A 294 11.94 17.47 -6.45
C SER A 294 12.56 18.49 -5.51
N LYS A 295 11.80 18.92 -4.49
CA LYS A 295 12.25 19.90 -3.51
C LYS A 295 13.35 19.34 -2.62
N LEU A 296 13.21 18.10 -2.17
CA LEU A 296 14.24 17.40 -1.41
C LEU A 296 15.54 17.32 -2.23
N GLN A 297 15.44 16.95 -3.50
CA GLN A 297 16.60 16.90 -4.39
C GLN A 297 17.25 18.28 -4.59
N ASN A 298 16.44 19.33 -4.78
CA ASN A 298 16.95 20.70 -4.91
C ASN A 298 17.62 21.16 -3.61
N PHE A 299 17.02 20.87 -2.45
CA PHE A 299 17.57 21.20 -1.14
C PHE A 299 18.93 20.53 -0.93
N LEU A 300 19.06 19.24 -1.24
CA LEU A 300 20.34 18.52 -1.12
C LEU A 300 21.43 19.02 -2.08
N GLN A 301 21.05 19.72 -3.15
CA GLN A 301 21.98 20.37 -4.08
C GLN A 301 22.26 21.84 -3.73
N SER A 302 21.46 22.43 -2.82
CA SER A 302 21.62 23.81 -2.38
C SER A 302 22.79 23.96 -1.41
N SER A 303 23.43 25.12 -1.37
CA SER A 303 24.48 25.42 -0.39
C SER A 303 23.89 25.60 1.00
N GLU A 304 24.61 25.21 2.05
CA GLU A 304 24.24 25.31 3.49
C GLU A 304 23.68 26.68 3.95
N GLU A 305 23.97 27.76 3.23
CA GLU A 305 23.49 29.11 3.53
C GLU A 305 22.07 29.42 3.00
N ASP A 306 21.49 28.52 2.19
CA ASP A 306 20.18 28.69 1.55
C ASP A 306 19.03 28.28 2.47
N LYS A 307 18.73 29.16 3.44
CA LYS A 307 17.62 28.99 4.39
C LYS A 307 16.24 28.93 3.70
N ASP A 308 16.11 29.49 2.49
CA ASP A 308 14.85 29.53 1.76
C ASP A 308 14.49 28.14 1.23
N SER A 309 15.48 27.36 0.79
CA SER A 309 15.29 25.98 0.33
C SER A 309 14.78 25.03 1.43
N LEU A 310 15.31 25.14 2.66
CA LEU A 310 14.81 24.35 3.80
C LEU A 310 13.37 24.74 4.17
N GLN A 311 13.08 26.03 4.18
CA GLN A 311 11.74 26.54 4.45
C GLN A 311 10.73 26.08 3.38
N GLU A 312 11.16 25.99 2.12
CA GLU A 312 10.33 25.45 1.04
C GLU A 312 10.11 23.93 1.17
N LEU A 313 11.10 23.16 1.60
CA LEU A 313 10.96 21.72 1.86
C LEU A 313 10.03 21.47 3.07
N ALA A 314 10.21 22.25 4.14
CA ALA A 314 9.37 22.21 5.33
C ALA A 314 7.95 22.75 5.09
N ALA A 315 7.73 23.51 4.00
CA ALA A 315 6.40 23.92 3.61
C ALA A 315 5.58 22.68 3.24
N GLU A 316 4.58 22.38 4.08
CA GLU A 316 3.75 21.17 4.05
C GLU A 316 3.05 20.98 2.69
N LYS A 317 3.76 20.34 1.75
CA LYS A 317 3.24 19.93 0.44
C LYS A 317 3.12 18.42 0.45
N ARG A 318 1.92 17.95 0.82
CA ARG A 318 1.51 16.55 0.77
C ARG A 318 1.59 16.02 -0.66
N CYS A 319 1.80 14.72 -0.84
CA CYS A 319 1.62 14.11 -2.15
C CYS A 319 0.21 14.34 -2.72
N ILE A 320 0.11 14.14 -4.03
CA ILE A 320 -1.15 14.18 -4.76
C ILE A 320 -1.58 12.73 -5.02
N VAL A 321 -2.77 12.36 -4.57
CA VAL A 321 -3.37 11.06 -4.83
C VAL A 321 -4.55 11.23 -5.77
N GLU A 322 -4.54 10.52 -6.90
CA GLU A 322 -5.61 10.52 -7.90
C GLU A 322 -6.16 9.09 -8.02
N HIS A 323 -7.44 8.88 -7.70
CA HIS A 323 -8.14 7.62 -7.96
C HIS A 323 -8.54 7.57 -9.45
N ILE A 324 -7.62 7.08 -10.30
CA ILE A 324 -7.74 7.18 -11.76
C ILE A 324 -8.68 6.15 -12.38
N PHE A 325 -8.92 5.02 -11.69
CA PHE A 325 -9.90 4.02 -12.08
C PHE A 325 -10.49 3.34 -10.84
N CYS A 326 -11.81 3.37 -10.70
CA CYS A 326 -12.52 2.68 -9.62
C CYS A 326 -13.28 1.49 -10.19
N SER A 327 -12.90 0.28 -9.78
CA SER A 327 -13.60 -0.97 -10.13
C SER A 327 -14.62 -1.39 -9.07
N ARG A 328 -14.62 -0.74 -7.90
CA ARG A 328 -15.54 -1.02 -6.79
C ARG A 328 -16.03 0.27 -6.13
N PRO A 329 -17.07 0.91 -6.67
CA PRO A 329 -17.54 2.20 -6.15
C PRO A 329 -18.08 2.11 -4.71
N LEU A 330 -18.80 1.04 -4.38
CA LEU A 330 -19.40 0.82 -3.06
C LEU A 330 -18.86 -0.47 -2.44
N VAL A 331 -18.90 -0.56 -1.11
CA VAL A 331 -18.54 -1.79 -0.37
C VAL A 331 -19.38 -3.00 -0.82
N THR A 332 -20.64 -2.78 -1.24
CA THR A 332 -21.54 -3.83 -1.73
C THR A 332 -21.37 -4.15 -3.22
N SER A 333 -20.60 -3.36 -3.96
CA SER A 333 -20.36 -3.61 -5.38
C SER A 333 -19.47 -4.84 -5.58
N HIS A 334 -19.77 -5.63 -6.61
CA HIS A 334 -18.82 -6.63 -7.10
C HIS A 334 -17.60 -5.91 -7.68
N SER A 335 -16.41 -6.31 -7.24
CA SER A 335 -15.17 -5.80 -7.80
C SER A 335 -14.85 -6.46 -9.14
N SER A 336 -14.30 -5.69 -10.07
CA SER A 336 -13.53 -6.23 -11.21
C SER A 336 -12.04 -5.90 -11.02
N PRO A 337 -11.27 -6.76 -10.33
CA PRO A 337 -9.87 -6.51 -10.03
C PRO A 337 -9.04 -6.20 -11.27
N VAL A 338 -8.03 -5.36 -11.10
CA VAL A 338 -7.04 -5.06 -12.13
C VAL A 338 -6.13 -6.28 -12.31
N CYS A 339 -6.03 -6.83 -13.52
CA CYS A 339 -5.16 -7.96 -13.86
C CYS A 339 -3.93 -7.54 -14.65
N GLY A 340 -4.07 -6.52 -15.52
CA GLY A 340 -2.97 -5.93 -16.28
C GLY A 340 -2.96 -4.42 -16.12
N PHE A 341 -1.77 -3.83 -16.05
CA PHE A 341 -1.59 -2.39 -15.91
C PHE A 341 -0.34 -1.94 -16.66
N LEU A 342 -0.43 -0.81 -17.36
CA LEU A 342 0.70 -0.19 -18.06
C LEU A 342 0.45 1.31 -18.24
N ILE A 343 1.51 2.10 -18.10
CA ILE A 343 1.52 3.49 -18.56
C ILE A 343 2.27 3.55 -19.88
N ILE A 344 1.64 4.14 -20.90
CA ILE A 344 2.27 4.41 -22.19
C ILE A 344 2.31 5.91 -22.46
N SER A 345 3.30 6.34 -23.24
CA SER A 345 3.30 7.66 -23.87
C SER A 345 3.39 7.49 -25.37
N ASP A 346 2.39 7.98 -26.08
CA ASP A 346 2.39 8.04 -27.54
C ASP A 346 2.10 9.46 -28.01
N LEU A 347 2.59 9.83 -29.20
CA LEU A 347 2.35 11.17 -29.76
C LEU A 347 0.87 11.46 -29.97
N SER A 348 0.07 10.44 -30.27
CA SER A 348 -1.38 10.57 -30.48
C SER A 348 -2.18 10.46 -29.18
N LEU A 349 -1.77 9.60 -28.26
CA LEU A 349 -2.51 9.34 -27.01
C LEU A 349 -2.03 10.19 -25.82
N GLY A 350 -0.89 10.86 -25.93
CA GLY A 350 -0.22 11.45 -24.76
C GLY A 350 0.17 10.38 -23.74
N ALA A 351 0.30 10.77 -22.46
CA ALA A 351 0.43 9.79 -21.39
C ALA A 351 -0.94 9.18 -21.07
N THR A 352 -1.04 7.87 -21.22
CA THR A 352 -2.28 7.13 -21.02
C THR A 352 -2.02 5.89 -20.20
N MET A 353 -2.85 5.69 -19.18
CA MET A 353 -3.00 4.42 -18.48
C MET A 353 -3.76 3.44 -19.36
N ILE A 354 -3.26 2.21 -19.44
CA ILE A 354 -3.99 1.05 -19.94
C ILE A 354 -4.14 0.06 -18.79
N CYS A 355 -5.37 -0.38 -18.54
CA CYS A 355 -5.72 -1.37 -17.53
C CYS A 355 -6.53 -2.50 -18.18
N ILE A 356 -6.26 -3.75 -17.77
CA ILE A 356 -7.07 -4.91 -18.13
C ILE A 356 -7.68 -5.46 -16.85
N THR A 357 -9.00 -5.58 -16.80
CA THR A 357 -9.71 -6.10 -15.63
C THR A 357 -9.84 -7.62 -15.67
N SER A 358 -10.28 -8.23 -14.56
CA SER A 358 -10.60 -9.66 -14.47
C SER A 358 -11.72 -10.11 -15.41
N THR A 359 -12.57 -9.17 -15.86
CA THR A 359 -13.62 -9.37 -16.87
C THR A 359 -13.12 -9.20 -18.30
N PHE A 360 -11.81 -9.08 -18.51
CA PHE A 360 -11.15 -8.83 -19.80
C PHE A 360 -11.53 -7.51 -20.47
N GLU A 361 -12.00 -6.53 -19.70
CA GLU A 361 -12.23 -5.18 -20.22
C GLU A 361 -10.89 -4.44 -20.30
N CYS A 362 -10.63 -3.83 -21.45
CA CYS A 362 -9.47 -2.95 -21.67
C CYS A 362 -9.91 -1.50 -21.47
N ILE A 363 -9.35 -0.86 -20.46
CA ILE A 363 -9.69 0.50 -20.03
C ILE A 363 -8.50 1.40 -20.31
N THR A 364 -8.73 2.48 -21.03
CA THR A 364 -7.71 3.49 -21.37
C THR A 364 -8.09 4.83 -20.76
N MET A 365 -7.22 5.41 -19.94
CA MET A 365 -7.45 6.71 -19.30
C MET A 365 -6.24 7.63 -19.48
N PRO A 366 -6.39 8.84 -20.02
CA PRO A 366 -5.30 9.80 -20.07
C PRO A 366 -4.89 10.20 -18.66
N LEU A 367 -3.59 10.25 -18.39
CA LEU A 367 -3.07 10.70 -17.11
C LEU A 367 -3.18 12.21 -16.99
N LEU A 368 -3.59 12.70 -15.82
CA LEU A 368 -3.61 14.12 -15.52
C LEU A 368 -2.17 14.67 -15.48
N SER A 369 -2.01 15.91 -15.93
CA SER A 369 -0.72 16.60 -15.97
C SER A 369 -0.30 17.22 -14.63
N SER A 370 -1.09 17.00 -13.57
CA SER A 370 -0.95 17.64 -12.24
C SER A 370 0.46 17.50 -11.63
N ILE A 371 1.21 16.46 -12.04
CA ILE A 371 2.51 16.08 -11.46
C ILE A 371 3.65 16.21 -12.50
N ARG A 372 3.39 16.72 -13.71
CA ARG A 372 4.44 16.88 -14.73
C ARG A 372 5.22 18.18 -14.53
N PRO A 373 6.57 18.16 -14.58
CA PRO A 373 7.34 19.40 -14.70
C PRO A 373 6.90 20.14 -15.98
N SER A 374 6.90 21.48 -15.95
CA SER A 374 6.58 22.27 -17.14
C SER A 374 7.49 21.86 -18.28
N SER A 375 6.92 21.54 -19.45
CA SER A 375 7.72 21.19 -20.62
C SER A 375 8.74 22.30 -20.89
N PRO A 376 10.01 21.98 -21.19
CA PRO A 376 10.99 23.00 -21.50
C PRO A 376 10.48 23.85 -22.67
N PRO A 377 10.66 25.18 -22.62
CA PRO A 377 10.25 26.05 -23.72
C PRO A 377 10.92 25.56 -25.00
N LEU A 378 10.12 25.33 -26.04
CA LEU A 378 10.66 24.99 -27.36
C LEU A 378 11.60 26.13 -27.78
N LEU A 379 12.71 25.82 -28.46
CA LEU A 379 13.71 26.78 -28.94
C LEU A 379 13.14 27.94 -29.81
N CYS A 380 11.84 27.92 -30.13
CA CYS A 380 11.12 28.90 -30.92
C CYS A 380 10.20 29.83 -30.10
N SER A 381 10.08 29.67 -28.77
CA SER A 381 9.25 30.57 -27.97
C SER A 381 9.98 31.86 -27.65
N HIS A 382 9.94 32.81 -28.59
CA HIS A 382 10.26 34.21 -28.31
C HIS A 382 9.17 34.84 -27.45
N PRO A 383 9.51 35.61 -26.40
CA PRO A 383 8.54 36.38 -25.64
C PRO A 383 8.17 37.63 -26.45
N GLY A 384 7.14 37.51 -27.29
CA GLY A 384 6.64 38.65 -28.06
C GLY A 384 5.52 38.31 -29.04
N LEU A 385 4.36 38.90 -28.78
CA LEU A 385 3.13 38.97 -29.60
C LEU A 385 2.18 37.75 -29.55
N SER A 386 1.04 38.01 -28.91
CA SER A 386 -0.31 37.47 -29.14
C SER A 386 -0.40 36.11 -29.85
N SER A 387 -0.63 35.08 -29.03
CA SER A 387 -1.00 33.71 -29.41
C SER A 387 -2.12 33.67 -30.46
N ALA A 388 -1.75 33.46 -31.72
CA ALA A 388 -2.63 32.87 -32.71
C ALA A 388 -2.43 31.34 -32.65
N SER A 389 -3.32 30.66 -31.94
CA SER A 389 -3.39 29.18 -31.94
C SER A 389 -3.54 28.65 -33.36
N SER A 390 -2.72 27.67 -33.75
CA SER A 390 -2.80 27.08 -35.09
C SER A 390 -4.14 26.34 -35.31
N PRO A 391 -4.76 26.44 -36.51
CA PRO A 391 -6.06 25.83 -36.80
C PRO A 391 -6.08 24.30 -36.68
N LEU A 392 -4.93 23.64 -36.83
CA LEU A 392 -4.82 22.18 -36.79
C LEU A 392 -4.92 21.61 -35.37
N ARG A 393 -4.65 22.41 -34.32
CA ARG A 393 -4.80 21.98 -32.93
C ARG A 393 -6.26 21.92 -32.47
N ARG A 394 -7.16 22.64 -33.17
CA ARG A 394 -8.62 22.62 -32.90
C ARG A 394 -9.34 21.40 -33.47
N LEU A 395 -8.74 20.65 -34.40
CA LEU A 395 -9.40 19.53 -35.08
C LEU A 395 -9.09 18.16 -34.47
N ALA A 396 -8.06 18.06 -33.63
CA ALA A 396 -7.69 16.80 -32.95
C ALA A 396 -8.28 16.66 -31.53
N GLU A 397 -8.84 17.74 -30.96
CA GLU A 397 -9.37 17.76 -29.59
C GLU A 397 -10.88 17.51 -29.48
N ASP A 398 -11.62 17.54 -30.60
CA ASP A 398 -13.07 17.36 -30.62
C ASP A 398 -13.47 16.42 -31.76
N SER A 399 -14.19 15.32 -31.45
CA SER A 399 -15.52 15.06 -32.06
C SER A 399 -16.13 13.66 -31.93
N PHE A 400 -15.51 12.63 -31.33
CA PHE A 400 -16.24 11.35 -31.16
C PHE A 400 -16.11 10.71 -29.77
N ASP A 401 -14.90 10.41 -29.32
CA ASP A 401 -14.72 9.61 -28.09
C ASP A 401 -14.99 10.42 -26.81
N ARG A 402 -14.67 11.72 -26.80
CA ARG A 402 -15.04 12.63 -25.70
C ARG A 402 -16.54 12.82 -25.57
N ALA A 403 -17.26 12.86 -26.69
CA ALA A 403 -18.71 13.06 -26.68
C ALA A 403 -19.42 11.79 -26.22
N THR A 404 -19.01 10.62 -26.71
CA THR A 404 -19.55 9.33 -26.24
C THR A 404 -19.22 9.09 -24.77
N GLN A 405 -18.01 9.41 -24.31
CA GLN A 405 -17.61 9.24 -22.92
C GLN A 405 -18.26 10.27 -21.98
N LYS A 406 -18.38 11.54 -22.39
CA LYS A 406 -19.13 12.54 -21.64
C LYS A 406 -20.62 12.18 -21.56
N ASN A 407 -21.21 11.67 -22.65
CA ASN A 407 -22.59 11.23 -22.65
C ASN A 407 -22.79 10.03 -21.71
N LYS A 408 -21.88 9.05 -21.73
CA LYS A 408 -21.92 7.91 -20.81
C LYS A 408 -21.77 8.34 -19.35
N GLN A 409 -20.79 9.20 -19.03
CA GLN A 409 -20.63 9.76 -17.68
C GLN A 409 -21.83 10.59 -17.25
N GLN A 410 -22.46 11.33 -18.17
CA GLN A 410 -23.64 12.13 -17.89
C GLN A 410 -24.89 11.26 -17.66
N GLU A 411 -24.99 10.13 -18.36
CA GLU A 411 -26.01 9.11 -18.15
C GLU A 411 -25.83 8.41 -16.79
N GLU A 412 -24.61 7.97 -16.46
CA GLU A 412 -24.27 7.38 -15.15
C GLU A 412 -24.51 8.38 -14.00
N LEU A 413 -24.15 9.66 -14.18
CA LEU A 413 -24.46 10.72 -13.20
C LEU A 413 -25.96 10.98 -13.07
N SER A 414 -26.72 10.87 -14.16
CA SER A 414 -28.17 11.04 -14.13
C SER A 414 -28.84 9.88 -13.39
N GLN A 415 -28.39 8.65 -13.63
CA GLN A 415 -28.85 7.46 -12.93
C GLN A 415 -28.52 7.54 -11.44
N CYS A 416 -27.29 7.93 -11.09
CA CYS A 416 -26.89 8.14 -9.69
C CYS A 416 -27.74 9.23 -9.00
N ARG A 417 -28.12 10.30 -9.72
CA ARG A 417 -29.04 11.33 -9.18
C ARG A 417 -30.46 10.79 -8.96
N GLU A 418 -30.95 9.95 -9.87
CA GLU A 418 -32.27 9.30 -9.76
C GLU A 418 -32.30 8.33 -8.56
N GLU A 419 -31.26 7.52 -8.41
CA GLU A 419 -31.07 6.59 -7.29
C GLU A 419 -30.97 7.35 -5.96
N LYS A 420 -30.22 8.46 -5.92
CA LYS A 420 -30.16 9.35 -4.74
C LYS A 420 -31.52 9.94 -4.38
N LYS A 421 -32.34 10.31 -5.38
CA LYS A 421 -33.69 10.82 -5.16
C LYS A 421 -34.62 9.73 -4.62
N SER A 422 -34.57 8.54 -5.21
CA SER A 422 -35.32 7.35 -4.77
C SER A 422 -34.96 6.96 -3.32
N LEU A 423 -33.67 6.93 -2.98
CA LEU A 423 -33.17 6.66 -1.63
C LEU A 423 -33.66 7.71 -0.62
N ARG A 424 -33.66 8.99 -1.01
CA ARG A 424 -34.18 10.07 -0.16
C ARG A 424 -35.68 9.93 0.11
N GLU A 425 -36.47 9.65 -0.93
CA GLU A 425 -37.92 9.42 -0.77
C GLU A 425 -38.20 8.17 0.09
N MET A 426 -37.38 7.12 -0.04
CA MET A 426 -37.49 5.94 0.80
C MET A 426 -37.13 6.24 2.26
N ALA A 427 -36.07 7.03 2.50
CA ALA A 427 -35.67 7.47 3.84
C ALA A 427 -36.75 8.32 4.51
N GLU A 428 -37.38 9.26 3.78
CA GLU A 428 -38.50 10.06 4.29
C GLU A 428 -39.69 9.16 4.68
N ARG A 429 -40.06 8.18 3.84
CA ARG A 429 -41.11 7.20 4.19
C ARG A 429 -40.74 6.33 5.39
N LEU A 430 -39.46 6.02 5.57
CA LEU A 430 -38.99 5.23 6.71
C LEU A 430 -39.05 6.05 8.01
N ALA A 431 -38.66 7.33 7.95
CA ALA A 431 -38.76 8.27 9.05
C ALA A 431 -40.21 8.46 9.51
N ASP A 432 -41.15 8.60 8.57
CA ASP A 432 -42.59 8.66 8.90
C ASP A 432 -43.05 7.39 9.63
N LYS A 433 -42.65 6.21 9.15
CA LYS A 433 -42.96 4.93 9.81
C LYS A 433 -42.33 4.82 11.20
N TYR A 434 -41.12 5.35 11.37
CA TYR A 434 -40.42 5.34 12.65
C TYR A 434 -41.15 6.22 13.69
N GLU A 435 -41.53 7.44 13.33
CA GLU A 435 -42.33 8.31 14.21
C GLU A 435 -43.68 7.66 14.56
N ASP A 436 -44.33 7.01 13.60
CA ASP A 436 -45.55 6.24 13.82
C ASP A 436 -45.35 5.08 14.81
N ALA A 437 -44.25 4.33 14.66
CA ALA A 437 -43.89 3.22 15.54
C ALA A 437 -43.55 3.71 16.95
N LYS A 438 -42.81 4.81 17.07
CA LYS A 438 -42.44 5.46 18.32
C LYS A 438 -43.66 5.97 19.07
N TYR A 439 -44.62 6.59 18.39
CA TYR A 439 -45.89 7.00 18.99
C TYR A 439 -46.70 5.80 19.53
N ARG A 440 -46.73 4.70 18.77
CA ARG A 440 -47.39 3.45 19.22
C ARG A 440 -46.67 2.85 20.42
N GLN A 441 -45.34 2.84 20.42
CA GLN A 441 -44.53 2.35 21.53
C GLN A 441 -44.75 3.19 22.79
N GLU A 442 -44.81 4.51 22.67
CA GLU A 442 -45.11 5.40 23.81
C GLU A 442 -46.52 5.14 24.36
N THR A 443 -47.50 4.95 23.48
CA THR A 443 -48.87 4.58 23.88
C THR A 443 -48.90 3.25 24.64
N ILE A 444 -48.19 2.22 24.14
CA ILE A 444 -48.08 0.93 24.82
C ILE A 444 -47.36 1.08 26.15
N MET A 445 -46.26 1.83 26.21
CA MET A 445 -45.48 2.05 27.42
C MET A 445 -46.31 2.78 28.49
N ASN A 446 -47.15 3.75 28.11
CA ASN A 446 -48.07 4.41 29.02
C ASN A 446 -49.16 3.47 29.55
N ARG A 447 -49.66 2.56 28.70
CA ARG A 447 -50.58 1.50 29.15
C ARG A 447 -49.91 0.53 30.13
N VAL A 448 -48.67 0.11 29.84
CA VAL A 448 -47.88 -0.75 30.73
C VAL A 448 -47.60 -0.04 32.06
N LYS A 449 -47.20 1.24 32.05
CA LYS A 449 -47.02 2.05 33.26
C LYS A 449 -48.30 2.13 34.10
N LYS A 450 -49.46 2.27 33.46
CA LYS A 450 -50.77 2.28 34.15
C LYS A 450 -51.11 0.93 34.77
N VAL A 451 -50.88 -0.17 34.07
CA VAL A 451 -51.07 -1.52 34.62
C VAL A 451 -50.11 -1.77 35.77
N LEU A 452 -48.83 -1.40 35.62
CA LEU A 452 -47.82 -1.54 36.68
C LEU A 452 -48.13 -0.66 37.90
N SER A 453 -48.69 0.55 37.72
CA SER A 453 -49.09 1.39 38.85
C SER A 453 -50.27 0.78 39.62
N GLU A 454 -51.26 0.21 38.92
CA GLU A 454 -52.35 -0.56 39.52
C GLU A 454 -51.84 -1.80 40.29
N PHE A 455 -50.84 -2.52 39.74
CA PHE A 455 -50.18 -3.64 40.45
C PHE A 455 -49.31 -3.20 41.63
N SER A 456 -48.62 -2.05 41.55
CA SER A 456 -47.83 -1.51 42.65
C SER A 456 -48.70 -1.07 43.84
N LEU A 457 -49.92 -0.57 43.57
CA LEU A 457 -50.92 -0.30 44.59
C LEU A 457 -51.35 -1.58 45.31
N ILE A 458 -51.51 -2.69 44.58
CA ILE A 458 -51.82 -4.01 45.15
C ILE A 458 -50.64 -4.53 46.01
N HIS A 459 -49.39 -4.36 45.55
CA HIS A 459 -48.20 -4.80 46.30
C HIS A 459 -47.95 -3.98 47.58
N VAL A 460 -48.18 -2.65 47.54
CA VAL A 460 -48.09 -1.77 48.72
C VAL A 460 -49.21 -2.05 49.73
N LEU A 461 -50.42 -2.36 49.27
CA LEU A 461 -51.54 -2.76 50.14
C LEU A 461 -51.32 -4.14 50.77
N TYR A 462 -50.74 -5.10 50.02
CA TYR A 462 -50.38 -6.43 50.52
C TYR A 462 -49.32 -6.38 51.63
N TYR A 463 -48.29 -5.52 51.49
CA TYR A 463 -47.25 -5.37 52.51
C TYR A 463 -47.66 -4.50 53.72
N LYS A 464 -48.55 -3.52 53.55
CA LYS A 464 -49.10 -2.75 54.69
C LYS A 464 -50.01 -3.60 55.59
N LYS A 465 -50.68 -4.63 55.04
CA LYS A 465 -51.55 -5.53 55.83
C LYS A 465 -50.78 -6.50 56.73
N LYS A 466 -49.47 -6.72 56.50
CA LYS A 466 -48.62 -7.66 57.28
C LYS A 466 -47.81 -7.03 58.42
N LYS A 467 -47.90 -5.72 58.69
CA LYS A 467 -47.17 -5.07 59.81
C LYS A 467 -48.09 -4.26 60.74
N LYS A 468 -48.75 -4.96 61.67
CA LYS A 468 -49.07 -4.53 63.07
C LYS A 468 -49.53 -5.77 63.88
N PRO A 469 -49.37 -5.81 65.22
CA PRO A 469 -48.29 -6.58 65.86
C PRO A 469 -48.77 -7.78 66.70
N GLN A 470 -47.91 -8.79 66.88
CA GLN A 470 -47.93 -9.69 68.04
C GLN A 470 -46.50 -9.81 68.60
N GLN A 471 -46.33 -9.50 69.89
CA GLN A 471 -45.17 -9.85 70.73
C GLN A 471 -45.33 -11.29 71.26
N PRO A 472 -44.35 -11.86 72.00
CA PRO A 472 -42.94 -12.05 71.67
C PRO A 472 -42.52 -13.53 71.84
N VAL A 473 -41.59 -14.05 71.03
CA VAL A 473 -40.85 -15.29 71.38
C VAL A 473 -39.36 -15.09 71.12
N LYS A 474 -38.57 -15.48 72.12
CA LYS A 474 -37.11 -15.30 72.23
C LYS A 474 -36.32 -16.32 71.39
N LYS A 475 -35.06 -15.94 71.10
CA LYS A 475 -33.88 -16.75 70.68
C LYS A 475 -33.85 -17.12 69.18
N HIS A 476 -32.74 -17.14 68.44
CA HIS A 476 -31.34 -16.76 68.65
C HIS A 476 -30.69 -16.59 67.24
N VAL A 477 -29.78 -15.61 67.11
CA VAL A 477 -28.50 -15.59 66.36
C VAL A 477 -28.43 -16.19 64.92
N PHE A 478 -28.21 -15.36 63.90
CA PHE A 478 -26.90 -15.18 63.21
C PHE A 478 -26.96 -14.09 62.12
N SER A 479 -25.77 -13.57 61.79
CA SER A 479 -25.42 -12.25 61.26
C SER A 479 -25.55 -12.05 59.74
N ARG A 480 -25.76 -10.77 59.41
CA ARG A 480 -25.59 -10.07 58.12
C ARG A 480 -24.28 -10.39 57.39
N VAL A 481 -24.31 -10.39 56.06
CA VAL A 481 -23.55 -9.43 55.21
C VAL A 481 -24.36 -9.13 53.92
N ASN A 482 -24.46 -7.83 53.58
CA ASN A 482 -25.12 -7.27 52.40
C ASN A 482 -24.21 -7.32 51.17
N LEU A 483 -24.77 -7.63 49.99
CA LEU A 483 -24.23 -7.19 48.70
C LEU A 483 -24.68 -5.74 48.42
N ARG A 484 -23.74 -4.87 48.07
CA ARG A 484 -23.97 -3.60 47.37
C ARG A 484 -23.20 -3.63 46.06
N LEU A 485 -23.91 -3.52 44.94
CA LEU A 485 -23.37 -3.13 43.63
C LEU A 485 -23.66 -1.64 43.44
N THR A 486 -22.61 -0.85 43.24
CA THR A 486 -22.70 0.56 42.82
C THR A 486 -21.97 0.74 41.49
N SER A 487 -22.69 1.32 40.55
CA SER A 487 -22.24 1.84 39.25
C SER A 487 -21.17 2.93 39.40
N LYS A 488 -20.15 2.92 38.52
CA LYS A 488 -19.39 4.12 38.13
C LYS A 488 -18.99 4.04 36.64
N ARG A 489 -19.43 5.06 35.89
CA ARG A 489 -18.89 5.52 34.60
C ARG A 489 -17.45 6.02 34.77
N ILE A 490 -16.60 5.82 33.77
CA ILE A 490 -15.36 6.58 33.56
C ILE A 490 -15.37 7.14 32.13
N ARG A 491 -14.95 8.39 32.04
CA ARG A 491 -14.85 9.30 30.89
C ARG A 491 -13.40 9.26 30.41
N CYS A 492 -13.15 9.25 29.10
CA CYS A 492 -11.81 9.43 28.53
C CYS A 492 -11.62 10.91 28.18
N ASP A 493 -10.55 11.52 28.69
CA ASP A 493 -10.10 12.87 28.39
C ASP A 493 -9.05 12.84 27.28
N LEU A 494 -9.16 13.83 26.39
CA LEU A 494 -8.28 14.15 25.27
C LEU A 494 -7.52 15.43 25.65
N THR A 495 -6.19 15.40 25.73
CA THR A 495 -5.38 16.65 25.68
C THR A 495 -3.95 16.40 25.22
N ALA A 496 -3.53 17.28 24.31
CA ALA A 496 -2.25 17.40 23.63
C ALA A 496 -1.08 17.80 24.54
N PHE A 497 0.15 17.59 24.06
CA PHE A 497 1.29 18.45 24.42
C PHE A 497 2.23 18.67 23.21
N LEU A 498 2.36 19.95 22.85
CA LEU A 498 3.48 20.57 22.13
C LEU A 498 4.59 20.87 23.15
N CYS A 499 5.83 20.53 22.81
CA CYS A 499 7.06 21.27 23.12
C CYS A 499 8.17 20.78 22.20
#